data_AF-A0A1I4ZDN5-F1
#
_entry.id   AF-A0A1I4ZDN5-F1
#
_cell.length_a   1.000
_cell.length_b   1.000
_cell.length_c   1.000
_cell.angle_alpha   90.00
_cell.angle_beta   90.00
_cell.angle_gamma   90.00
#
_symmetry.space_group_name_H-M   'P 1'
#
loop_
_entity.id
_entity.type
_entity.pdbx_description
1 polymer ?
#
loop_
_entity_poly.entity_id
_entity_poly.type
_entity_poly.pdbx_seq_one_letter_code
_entity_poly.pdbx_strand_id
1 'polypeptide(L)'
;MEIELNGNTYRAGKLSVFDQLKVARKLLPVLSGMVGELQKLRSGEAAIETLLPAIADAVAGMSDSDCDAILHPCLSVVSRQNGNKWKPVFRQGELMFDDIDLISMLNIVAQVIGDSLGNFFHAPQDAVTAPLQQG
;
A
#
# COMPACT_ATOMS: atom_id res chain seq x y z
N MET A 1 -12.56 -6.21 -0.08
CA MET A 1 -11.88 -7.10 -1.05
C MET A 1 -11.39 -8.34 -0.33
N GLU A 2 -11.39 -9.50 -0.99
CA GLU A 2 -10.84 -10.76 -0.45
C GLU A 2 -9.57 -11.16 -1.21
N ILE A 3 -8.61 -11.77 -0.51
CA ILE A 3 -7.27 -12.10 -1.01
C ILE A 3 -6.86 -13.45 -0.43
N GLU A 4 -6.33 -14.36 -1.24
CA GLU A 4 -5.69 -15.57 -0.76
C GLU A 4 -4.17 -15.39 -0.74
N LEU A 5 -3.55 -15.69 0.39
CA LEU A 5 -2.11 -15.62 0.58
C LEU A 5 -1.67 -16.76 1.49
N ASN A 6 -0.71 -17.57 1.04
CA ASN A 6 -0.13 -18.67 1.81
C ASN A 6 -1.19 -19.64 2.38
N GLY A 7 -2.23 -19.96 1.59
CA GLY A 7 -3.32 -20.86 2.00
C GLY A 7 -4.30 -20.25 3.00
N ASN A 8 -4.20 -18.95 3.28
CA ASN A 8 -5.10 -18.22 4.16
C ASN A 8 -5.91 -17.19 3.37
N THR A 9 -7.20 -17.08 3.71
CA THR A 9 -8.09 -16.08 3.12
C THR A 9 -8.15 -14.85 4.01
N TYR A 10 -7.87 -13.70 3.42
CA TYR A 10 -7.92 -12.39 4.05
C TYR A 10 -9.02 -11.56 3.42
N ARG A 11 -9.56 -10.63 4.19
CA ARG A 11 -10.44 -9.58 3.69
C ARG A 11 -9.95 -8.22 4.18
N ALA A 12 -9.91 -7.26 3.27
CA ALA A 12 -9.62 -5.87 3.56
C ALA A 12 -10.92 -5.04 3.50
N GLY A 13 -11.14 -4.26 4.57
CA GLY A 13 -12.08 -3.15 4.59
C GLY A 13 -11.46 -1.88 3.98
N LYS A 14 -12.27 -0.83 3.86
CA LYS A 14 -11.83 0.46 3.32
C LYS A 14 -11.14 1.29 4.40
N LEU A 15 -9.99 1.89 4.07
CA LEU A 15 -9.38 2.91 4.92
C LEU A 15 -10.31 4.13 5.07
N SER A 16 -10.32 4.74 6.25
CA SER A 16 -10.97 6.04 6.43
C SER A 16 -10.29 7.11 5.55
N VAL A 17 -10.99 8.17 5.17
CA VAL A 17 -10.41 9.23 4.32
C VAL A 17 -9.19 9.88 4.99
N PHE A 18 -9.21 10.02 6.32
CA PHE A 18 -8.06 10.54 7.08
C PHE A 18 -6.88 9.58 7.08
N ASP A 19 -7.13 8.27 7.18
CA ASP A 19 -6.07 7.27 7.07
C ASP A 19 -5.51 7.21 5.65
N GLN A 20 -6.36 7.30 4.62
CA GLN A 20 -5.90 7.40 3.24
C GLN A 20 -4.96 8.61 3.04
N LEU A 21 -5.37 9.79 3.53
CA LEU A 21 -4.54 11.00 3.46
C LEU A 21 -3.24 10.87 4.27
N LYS A 22 -3.29 10.20 5.43
CA LYS A 22 -2.11 9.95 6.28
C LYS A 22 -1.13 9.01 5.58
N VAL A 23 -1.61 7.86 5.10
CA VAL A 23 -0.83 6.86 4.37
C VAL A 23 -0.25 7.47 3.11
N ALA A 24 -1.06 8.17 2.30
CA ALA A 24 -0.61 8.82 1.07
C ALA A 24 0.51 9.84 1.32
N ARG A 25 0.39 10.70 2.34
CA ARG A 25 1.42 11.69 2.68
C ARG A 25 2.78 11.06 3.03
N LYS A 26 2.80 9.85 3.59
CA LYS A 26 4.04 9.14 3.94
C LYS A 26 4.57 8.29 2.80
N LEU A 27 3.68 7.68 2.01
CA LEU A 27 4.05 6.79 0.93
C LEU A 27 4.48 7.54 -0.35
N LEU A 28 3.86 8.68 -0.67
CA LEU A 28 4.13 9.41 -1.92
C LEU A 28 5.58 9.86 -2.09
N PRO A 29 6.25 10.46 -1.07
CA PRO A 29 7.65 10.84 -1.19
C PRO A 29 8.53 9.63 -1.52
N VAL A 30 8.28 8.50 -0.88
CA VAL A 30 8.99 7.24 -1.10
C VAL A 30 8.79 6.76 -2.54
N LEU A 31 7.54 6.68 -3.02
CA LEU A 31 7.24 6.28 -4.39
C LEU A 31 7.82 7.23 -5.44
N SER A 32 7.86 8.54 -5.16
CA SER A 32 8.37 9.55 -6.10
C SER A 32 9.84 9.33 -6.47
N GLY A 33 10.66 8.87 -5.52
CA GLY A 33 12.06 8.52 -5.76
C GLY A 33 12.26 7.25 -6.58
N MET A 34 11.20 6.43 -6.74
CA MET A 34 11.25 5.12 -7.39
C MET A 34 10.51 5.07 -8.74
N VAL A 35 9.85 6.15 -9.17
CA VAL A 35 8.98 6.15 -10.37
C VAL A 35 9.72 5.66 -11.61
N GLY A 36 10.95 6.14 -11.84
CA GLY A 36 11.74 5.77 -13.01
C GLY A 36 12.08 4.28 -13.04
N GLU A 37 12.54 3.73 -11.91
CA GLU A 37 12.88 2.31 -11.81
C GLU A 37 11.63 1.42 -11.87
N LEU A 38 10.51 1.87 -11.30
CA LEU A 38 9.23 1.16 -11.39
C LEU A 38 8.71 1.11 -12.84
N GLN A 39 8.92 2.17 -13.62
CA GLN A 39 8.57 2.19 -15.05
C GLN A 39 9.41 1.17 -15.84
N LYS A 40 10.72 1.14 -15.62
CA LYS A 40 11.61 0.16 -16.28
C LYS A 40 11.28 -1.27 -15.89
N LEU A 41 10.94 -1.52 -14.62
CA LEU A 41 10.48 -2.84 -14.18
C LEU A 41 9.19 -3.25 -14.92
N ARG A 42 8.24 -2.33 -15.05
CA ARG A 42 6.96 -2.57 -15.74
C ARG A 42 7.12 -2.78 -17.25
N SER A 43 8.11 -2.16 -17.88
CA SER A 43 8.42 -2.39 -19.30
C SER A 43 9.27 -3.63 -19.55
N GLY A 44 9.73 -4.31 -18.49
CA GLY A 44 10.63 -5.47 -18.58
C GLY A 44 12.07 -5.11 -18.92
N GLU A 45 12.41 -3.82 -18.87
CA GLU A 45 13.77 -3.31 -19.11
C GLU A 45 14.68 -3.45 -17.89
N ALA A 46 14.10 -3.71 -16.72
CA ALA A 46 14.82 -3.86 -15.47
C ALA A 46 14.33 -5.09 -14.69
N ALA A 47 15.23 -5.63 -13.86
CA ALA A 47 14.93 -6.72 -12.94
C ALA A 47 14.71 -6.18 -11.52
N ILE A 48 14.06 -6.95 -10.65
CA ILE A 48 13.75 -6.51 -9.26
C ILE A 48 15.03 -6.13 -8.49
N GLU A 49 16.15 -6.78 -8.79
CA GLU A 49 17.46 -6.51 -8.20
C GLU A 49 17.92 -5.07 -8.42
N THR A 50 17.50 -4.43 -9.53
CA THR A 50 17.82 -3.03 -9.84
C THR A 50 17.09 -2.03 -8.93
N LEU A 51 15.99 -2.47 -8.28
CA LEU A 51 15.25 -1.67 -7.30
C LEU A 51 15.85 -1.76 -5.90
N LEU A 52 16.73 -2.73 -5.60
CA LEU A 52 17.30 -2.91 -4.27
C LEU A 52 17.95 -1.63 -3.70
N PRO A 53 18.73 -0.84 -4.47
CA PRO A 53 19.27 0.43 -3.96
C PRO A 53 18.18 1.43 -3.58
N ALA A 54 17.16 1.58 -4.43
CA ALA A 54 16.06 2.51 -4.18
C ALA A 54 15.20 2.08 -2.98
N ILE A 55 15.00 0.77 -2.81
CA ILE A 55 14.36 0.20 -1.63
C ILE A 55 15.22 0.46 -0.38
N ALA A 56 16.54 0.28 -0.46
CA ALA A 56 17.44 0.54 0.67
C ALA A 56 17.41 2.01 1.08
N ASP A 57 17.45 2.94 0.13
CA ASP A 57 17.35 4.38 0.40
C ASP A 57 15.99 4.75 1.00
N ALA A 58 14.90 4.19 0.47
CA ALA A 58 13.56 4.37 1.02
C ALA A 58 13.47 3.87 2.47
N VAL A 59 13.96 2.66 2.74
CA VAL A 59 13.98 2.06 4.08
C VAL A 59 14.84 2.88 5.04
N ALA A 60 16.02 3.35 4.60
CA ALA A 60 16.91 4.17 5.41
C ALA A 60 16.34 5.56 5.73
N GLY A 61 15.51 6.10 4.83
CA GLY A 61 14.86 7.41 4.99
C GLY A 61 13.56 7.37 5.81
N MET A 62 13.02 6.19 6.11
CA MET A 62 11.79 6.05 6.88
C MET A 62 12.07 5.96 8.38
N SER A 63 11.42 6.82 9.15
CA SER A 63 11.38 6.64 10.61
C SER A 63 10.43 5.50 11.00
N ASP A 64 10.63 4.91 12.17
CA ASP A 64 9.67 3.95 12.74
C ASP A 64 8.25 4.52 12.79
N SER A 65 8.13 5.82 13.10
CA SER A 65 6.83 6.51 13.12
C SER A 65 6.17 6.63 11.74
N ASP A 66 6.97 6.69 10.67
CA ASP A 66 6.47 6.71 9.29
C ASP A 66 6.05 5.31 8.84
N CYS A 67 6.81 4.28 9.22
CA CYS A 67 6.42 2.88 9.05
C CYS A 67 5.07 2.62 9.73
N ASP A 68 4.94 2.93 11.01
CA ASP A 68 3.71 2.75 11.78
C ASP A 68 2.53 3.53 11.19
N ALA A 69 2.80 4.74 10.69
CA ALA A 69 1.79 5.58 10.04
C ALA A 69 1.22 4.98 8.76
N ILE A 70 1.92 4.03 8.13
CA ILE A 70 1.48 3.28 6.95
C ILE A 70 0.93 1.91 7.35
N LEU A 71 1.72 1.12 8.09
CA LEU A 71 1.42 -0.27 8.41
C LEU A 71 0.18 -0.40 9.29
N HIS A 72 0.08 0.38 10.37
CA HIS A 72 -0.99 0.20 11.35
C HIS A 72 -2.38 0.48 10.77
N PRO A 73 -2.63 1.60 10.05
CA PRO A 73 -3.93 1.82 9.42
C PRO A 73 -4.28 0.71 8.42
N CYS A 74 -3.33 0.32 7.55
CA CYS A 74 -3.55 -0.72 6.56
C CYS A 74 -3.89 -2.07 7.19
N LEU A 75 -3.16 -2.50 8.22
CA LEU A 75 -3.43 -3.76 8.90
C LEU A 75 -4.71 -3.72 9.75
N SER A 76 -5.08 -2.55 10.29
CA SER A 76 -6.26 -2.40 11.15
C SER A 76 -7.59 -2.70 10.45
N VAL A 77 -7.62 -2.56 9.12
CA VAL A 77 -8.80 -2.84 8.30
C VAL A 77 -8.82 -4.27 7.74
N VAL A 78 -7.84 -5.10 8.08
CA VAL A 78 -7.72 -6.46 7.56
C VAL A 78 -8.18 -7.49 8.58
N SER A 79 -8.91 -8.49 8.10
CA SER A 79 -9.27 -9.68 8.87
C SER A 79 -8.89 -10.94 8.11
N ARG A 80 -8.52 -12.00 8.82
CA ARG A 80 -8.28 -13.33 8.28
C ARG A 80 -9.44 -14.27 8.62
N GLN A 81 -9.77 -15.16 7.70
CA GLN A 81 -10.72 -16.23 7.93
C GLN A 81 -10.11 -17.25 8.91
N ASN A 82 -10.85 -17.54 9.97
CA ASN A 82 -10.45 -18.48 11.01
C ASN A 82 -11.67 -19.33 11.38
N GLY A 83 -11.74 -20.53 10.80
CA GLY A 83 -12.96 -21.32 10.77
C GLY A 83 -14.10 -20.55 10.09
N ASN A 84 -15.26 -20.48 10.75
CA ASN A 84 -16.44 -19.78 10.24
C ASN A 84 -16.49 -18.29 10.64
N LYS A 85 -15.40 -17.73 11.18
CA LYS A 85 -15.34 -16.34 11.66
C LYS A 85 -14.20 -15.59 11.00
N TRP A 86 -14.37 -14.28 10.92
CA TRP A 86 -13.32 -13.36 10.53
C TRP A 86 -12.71 -12.72 11.77
N LYS A 87 -11.39 -12.79 11.88
CA LYS A 87 -10.63 -12.28 13.02
C LYS A 87 -9.68 -11.18 12.55
N PRO A 88 -9.58 -10.05 13.27
CA PRO A 88 -8.66 -8.98 12.89
C PRO A 88 -7.22 -9.52 12.87
N VAL A 89 -6.44 -9.14 11.87
CA VAL A 89 -5.03 -9.54 11.79
C VAL A 89 -4.14 -8.69 12.69
N PHE A 90 -4.61 -7.52 13.10
CA PHE A 90 -3.85 -6.54 13.84
C PHE A 90 -4.69 -5.85 14.91
N ARG A 91 -4.16 -5.79 16.14
CA ARG A 91 -4.77 -5.09 17.28
C ARG A 91 -3.68 -4.53 18.17
N GLN A 92 -3.89 -3.30 18.67
CA GLN A 92 -3.05 -2.70 19.72
C GLN A 92 -1.53 -2.68 19.43
N GLY A 93 -1.12 -2.62 18.15
CA GLY A 93 0.31 -2.62 17.80
C GLY A 93 0.87 -3.99 17.43
N GLU A 94 0.07 -5.05 17.54
CA GLU A 94 0.54 -6.43 17.38
C GLU A 94 -0.23 -7.19 16.30
N LEU A 95 0.48 -8.06 15.59
CA LEU A 95 -0.12 -9.06 14.71
C LEU A 95 -0.73 -10.18 15.54
N MET A 96 -1.94 -10.59 15.17
CA MET A 96 -2.72 -11.60 15.92
C MET A 96 -2.45 -13.04 15.48
N PHE A 97 -1.55 -13.22 14.51
CA PHE A 97 -1.28 -14.50 13.87
C PHE A 97 0.24 -14.65 13.65
N ASP A 98 0.84 -15.63 14.31
CA ASP A 98 2.29 -15.84 14.31
C ASP A 98 2.84 -16.29 12.95
N ASP A 99 1.99 -16.85 12.08
CA ASP A 99 2.34 -17.27 10.72
C ASP A 99 2.33 -16.14 9.70
N ILE A 100 1.98 -14.91 10.08
CA ILE A 100 2.14 -13.73 9.23
C ILE A 100 3.59 -13.26 9.32
N ASP A 101 4.41 -13.70 8.36
CA ASP A 101 5.78 -13.22 8.20
C ASP A 101 5.84 -11.82 7.54
N LEU A 102 7.04 -11.25 7.48
CA LEU A 102 7.27 -9.93 6.89
C LEU A 102 6.74 -9.81 5.46
N ILE A 103 7.00 -10.81 4.62
CA ILE A 103 6.58 -10.78 3.21
C ILE A 103 5.05 -10.86 3.12
N SER A 104 4.41 -11.68 3.95
CA SER A 104 2.96 -11.78 4.03
C SER A 104 2.33 -10.48 4.48
N MET A 105 2.88 -9.86 5.52
CA MET A 105 2.44 -8.56 6.02
C MET A 105 2.55 -7.48 4.94
N LEU A 106 3.69 -7.41 4.24
CA LEU A 106 3.91 -6.43 3.17
C LEU A 106 2.96 -6.64 1.99
N ASN A 107 2.68 -7.89 1.59
CA ASN A 107 1.70 -8.19 0.54
C ASN A 107 0.28 -7.74 0.93
N ILE A 108 -0.12 -8.02 2.17
CA ILE A 108 -1.41 -7.57 2.70
C ILE A 108 -1.51 -6.04 2.64
N VAL A 109 -0.47 -5.33 3.12
CA VAL A 109 -0.44 -3.86 3.14
C VAL A 109 -0.45 -3.29 1.72
N ALA A 110 0.37 -3.82 0.80
CA ALA A 110 0.42 -3.40 -0.60
C ALA A 110 -0.97 -3.50 -1.25
N GLN A 111 -1.70 -4.56 -0.97
CA GLN A 111 -3.05 -4.75 -1.50
C GLN A 111 -4.06 -3.75 -0.92
N VAL A 112 -3.98 -3.43 0.38
CA VAL A 112 -4.83 -2.39 1.00
C VAL A 112 -4.52 -1.01 0.42
N ILE A 113 -3.24 -0.70 0.19
CA ILE A 113 -2.79 0.55 -0.44
C ILE A 113 -3.32 0.65 -1.87
N GLY A 114 -3.17 -0.42 -2.68
CA GLY A 114 -3.63 -0.43 -4.07
C GLY A 114 -5.12 -0.16 -4.20
N ASP A 115 -5.95 -0.77 -3.34
CA ASP A 115 -7.40 -0.55 -3.32
C ASP A 115 -7.77 0.84 -2.77
N SER A 116 -7.09 1.28 -1.70
CA SER A 116 -7.44 2.54 -1.02
C SER A 116 -6.95 3.79 -1.76
N LEU A 117 -5.81 3.70 -2.44
CA LEU A 117 -5.14 4.82 -3.11
C LEU A 117 -5.13 4.68 -4.64
N GLY A 118 -5.68 3.60 -5.21
CA GLY A 118 -5.72 3.39 -6.66
C GLY A 118 -6.28 4.59 -7.43
N ASN A 119 -7.33 5.22 -6.91
CA ASN A 119 -7.90 6.44 -7.50
C ASN A 119 -7.01 7.68 -7.38
N PHE A 120 -6.12 7.72 -6.37
CA PHE A 120 -5.17 8.82 -6.19
C PHE A 120 -4.04 8.75 -7.21
N PHE A 121 -3.57 7.54 -7.52
CA PHE A 121 -2.51 7.32 -8.53
C PHE A 121 -3.02 7.36 -9.97
N HIS A 122 -4.33 7.17 -10.18
CA HIS A 122 -5.03 7.40 -11.45
C HIS A 122 -5.72 8.78 -11.46
N ALA A 123 -4.98 9.86 -11.21
CA ALA A 123 -5.51 11.19 -11.56
C ALA A 123 -5.69 11.24 -13.10
N PRO A 124 -6.89 11.55 -13.64
CA PRO A 124 -7.11 11.53 -15.08
C PRO A 124 -6.27 12.59 -15.79
N GLN A 125 -5.68 12.23 -16.92
CA GLN A 125 -5.05 13.17 -17.87
C GLN A 125 -6.06 14.13 -18.53
N ASP A 126 -7.35 14.06 -18.16
CA ASP A 126 -8.44 14.80 -18.80
C ASP A 126 -8.67 16.22 -18.24
N ALA A 127 -7.85 16.67 -17.28
CA ALA A 127 -7.87 18.07 -16.84
C ALA A 127 -6.99 18.98 -17.73
N VAL A 128 -6.87 18.71 -19.03
CA VAL A 128 -6.36 19.68 -19.99
C VAL A 128 -7.54 20.54 -20.45
N THR A 129 -7.76 21.65 -19.73
CA THR A 129 -8.36 22.90 -20.21
C THR A 129 -9.52 22.77 -21.21
N ALA A 130 -10.76 22.80 -20.71
CA ALA A 130 -11.83 23.39 -21.51
C ALA A 130 -11.54 24.90 -21.65
N PRO A 131 -11.40 25.47 -22.86
CA PRO A 131 -11.32 26.91 -23.00
C PRO A 131 -12.63 27.52 -22.53
N LEU A 132 -12.54 28.56 -21.68
CA LEU A 132 -13.68 29.39 -21.31
C LEU A 132 -14.30 29.93 -22.61
N GLN A 133 -15.51 29.47 -22.95
CA GLN A 133 -16.31 30.12 -23.98
C GLN A 133 -16.67 31.52 -23.47
N GLN A 134 -15.99 32.52 -24.03
CA GLN A 134 -16.35 33.92 -23.85
C GLN A 134 -17.60 34.18 -24.68
N GLY A 135 -18.69 34.58 -24.00
CA GLY A 135 -19.87 35.20 -24.60
C GLY A 135 -19.75 36.71 -24.60
#